data_AF-A0A7L2IZJ3-F1
#
_entry.id   AF-A0A7L2IZJ3-F1
#
_cell.length_a   1.000
_cell.length_b   1.000
_cell.length_c   1.000
_cell.angle_alpha   90.00
_cell.angle_beta   90.00
_cell.angle_gamma   90.00
#
_symmetry.space_group_name_H-M   'P 1'
#
loop_
_entity.id
_entity.type
_entity.pdbx_description
1 polymer ?
#
loop_
_entity_poly.entity_id
_entity_poly.type
_entity_poly.pdbx_seq_one_letter_code
_entity_poly.pdbx_strand_id
1 'polypeptide(L)'
;QFVHFFLPQNASVASQSSCGKGNTSHPVLVLDFGAGHSLILNFSESTDKYQVEELIFRYNLSDATFFPNSTAGDMKTVSHKSIIQADMGTKYRCINSKHINMKNVNVTFSNVTLEAYLTNGTLSVN
;
A
#
# COMPACT_ATOMS: atom_id res chain seq x y z
N GLN A 1 -7.00 -22.01 -7.23
CA GLN A 1 -6.04 -22.01 -6.12
C GLN A 1 -5.86 -20.57 -5.66
N PHE A 2 -5.89 -20.32 -4.35
CA PHE A 2 -5.62 -18.99 -3.79
C PHE A 2 -4.18 -18.92 -3.30
N VAL A 3 -3.59 -17.73 -3.43
CA VAL A 3 -2.22 -17.44 -3.00
C VAL A 3 -2.31 -16.37 -1.93
N HIS A 4 -1.59 -16.58 -0.84
CA HIS A 4 -1.58 -15.66 0.29
C HIS A 4 -0.21 -15.00 0.41
N PHE A 5 -0.21 -13.68 0.33
CA PHE A 5 0.96 -12.86 0.64
C PHE A 5 0.82 -12.34 2.06
N PHE A 6 1.76 -12.72 2.92
CA PHE A 6 1.98 -12.01 4.17
C PHE A 6 3.02 -10.92 3.92
N LEU A 7 2.92 -9.77 4.59
CA LEU A 7 3.97 -8.76 4.55
C LEU A 7 5.28 -9.42 5.04
N PRO A 8 6.27 -9.65 4.16
CA PRO A 8 7.41 -10.46 4.53
C PRO A 8 8.39 -9.65 5.39
N GLN A 9 9.17 -10.34 6.23
CA GLN A 9 10.12 -9.67 7.14
C GLN A 9 11.23 -8.89 6.40
N ASN A 10 11.56 -9.30 5.18
CA ASN A 10 12.51 -8.62 4.30
C ASN A 10 11.84 -7.57 3.40
N ALA A 11 10.57 -7.22 3.65
CA ALA A 11 9.93 -6.13 2.93
C ALA A 11 10.71 -4.84 3.12
N SER A 12 10.81 -4.04 2.06
CA SER A 12 11.54 -2.78 2.08
C SER A 12 10.75 -1.65 1.45
N VAL A 13 11.15 -0.42 1.74
CA VAL A 13 10.59 0.76 1.08
C VAL A 13 11.31 0.90 -0.26
N ALA A 14 10.56 0.77 -1.36
CA ALA A 14 11.14 0.86 -2.69
C ALA A 14 11.54 2.31 -3.02
N SER A 15 12.52 2.49 -3.91
CA SER A 15 13.05 3.80 -4.31
C SER A 15 12.03 4.70 -5.01
N GLN A 16 10.93 4.12 -5.50
CA GLN A 16 9.80 4.86 -6.06
C GLN A 16 8.92 5.52 -4.99
N SER A 17 9.12 5.20 -3.71
CA SER A 17 8.44 5.88 -2.61
C SER A 17 8.92 7.32 -2.47
N SER A 18 8.01 8.22 -2.13
CA SER A 18 8.28 9.65 -2.03
C SER A 18 7.34 10.29 -1.02
N CYS A 19 7.85 11.28 -0.28
CA CYS A 19 7.01 12.14 0.57
C CYS A 19 6.26 13.22 -0.23
N GLY A 20 6.35 13.19 -1.57
CA GLY A 20 5.82 14.26 -2.41
C GLY A 20 6.69 15.51 -2.39
N LYS A 21 6.28 16.53 -3.16
CA LYS A 21 6.92 17.85 -3.22
C LYS A 21 5.86 18.94 -3.15
N GLY A 22 5.39 19.25 -1.94
CA GLY A 22 4.34 20.25 -1.71
C GLY A 22 3.18 20.07 -2.70
N ASN A 23 2.77 21.16 -3.35
CA ASN A 23 1.61 21.18 -4.26
C ASN A 23 1.83 20.47 -5.61
N THR A 24 3.00 19.87 -5.87
CA THR A 24 3.35 19.37 -7.23
C THR A 24 3.36 17.85 -7.37
N SER A 25 3.48 17.11 -6.27
CA SER A 25 3.36 15.66 -6.30
C SER A 25 2.89 15.14 -4.95
N HIS A 26 1.91 14.24 -5.00
CA HIS A 26 1.40 13.60 -3.80
C HIS A 26 2.38 12.53 -3.29
N PRO A 27 2.38 12.24 -1.97
CA PRO A 27 3.15 11.16 -1.40
C PRO A 27 2.76 9.81 -2.01
N VAL A 28 3.74 8.93 -2.12
CA VAL A 28 3.58 7.54 -2.55
C VAL A 28 4.40 6.65 -1.64
N LEU A 29 3.79 5.60 -1.11
CA LEU A 29 4.51 4.55 -0.38
C LEU A 29 4.48 3.26 -1.19
N VAL A 30 5.65 2.75 -1.55
CA VAL A 30 5.82 1.47 -2.23
C VAL A 30 6.51 0.50 -1.29
N LEU A 31 5.75 -0.48 -0.81
CA LEU A 31 6.28 -1.62 -0.05
C LEU A 31 6.68 -2.71 -1.05
N ASP A 32 7.98 -2.96 -1.17
CA ASP A 32 8.53 -4.05 -1.97
C ASP A 32 8.56 -5.33 -1.13
N PHE A 33 7.87 -6.37 -1.61
CA PHE A 33 7.78 -7.67 -0.95
C PHE A 33 8.85 -8.64 -1.48
N GLY A 34 9.64 -8.23 -2.47
CA GLY A 34 10.59 -9.06 -3.19
C GLY A 34 9.97 -9.81 -4.36
N ALA A 35 10.81 -10.42 -5.19
CA ALA A 35 10.43 -11.20 -6.37
C ALA A 35 9.50 -10.47 -7.38
N GLY A 36 9.45 -9.14 -7.32
CA GLY A 36 8.60 -8.31 -8.17
C GLY A 36 7.17 -8.11 -7.63
N HIS A 37 6.89 -8.46 -6.38
CA HIS A 37 5.61 -8.15 -5.74
C HIS A 37 5.71 -6.85 -4.94
N SER A 38 4.69 -6.00 -5.01
CA SER A 38 4.67 -4.77 -4.23
C SER A 38 3.25 -4.29 -3.91
N LEU A 39 3.12 -3.62 -2.77
CA LEU A 39 1.92 -2.88 -2.37
C LEU A 39 2.22 -1.38 -2.43
N ILE A 40 1.42 -0.64 -3.18
CA ILE A 40 1.60 0.78 -3.40
C ILE A 40 0.39 1.53 -2.83
N LEU A 41 0.66 2.55 -2.04
CA LEU A 41 -0.32 3.50 -1.50
C LEU A 41 -0.06 4.86 -2.16
N ASN A 42 -0.97 5.29 -3.03
CA ASN A 42 -0.99 6.66 -3.51
C ASN A 42 -1.82 7.49 -2.54
N PHE A 43 -1.23 8.56 -2.02
CA PHE A 43 -1.92 9.46 -1.12
C PHE A 43 -2.51 10.62 -1.90
N SER A 44 -3.55 11.22 -1.35
CA SER A 44 -3.99 12.56 -1.73
C SER A 44 -4.43 13.33 -0.50
N GLU A 45 -4.54 14.65 -0.66
CA GLU A 45 -4.97 15.55 0.39
C GLU A 45 -6.15 16.39 -0.04
N SER A 46 -6.99 16.70 0.93
CA SER A 46 -7.95 17.79 0.90
C SER A 46 -7.56 18.83 1.96
N THR A 47 -8.40 19.85 2.14
CA THR A 47 -8.11 21.00 3.00
C THR A 47 -7.72 20.64 4.44
N ASP A 48 -8.32 19.57 4.99
CA ASP A 48 -8.19 19.16 6.39
C ASP A 48 -7.86 17.67 6.57
N LYS A 49 -7.75 16.89 5.48
CA LYS A 49 -7.62 15.43 5.54
C LYS A 49 -6.63 14.91 4.52
N TYR A 50 -6.02 13.78 4.84
CA TYR A 50 -5.34 12.94 3.87
C TYR A 50 -6.05 11.60 3.71
N GLN A 51 -5.88 11.00 2.56
CA GLN A 51 -6.42 9.67 2.26
C GLN A 51 -5.45 8.87 1.40
N VAL A 52 -5.60 7.55 1.43
CA VAL A 52 -5.07 6.69 0.37
C VAL A 52 -6.05 6.78 -0.79
N GLU A 53 -5.71 7.53 -1.83
CA GLU A 53 -6.54 7.69 -3.01
C GLU A 53 -6.64 6.37 -3.78
N GLU A 54 -5.51 5.71 -3.98
CA GLU A 54 -5.42 4.47 -4.72
C GLU A 54 -4.51 3.47 -4.02
N LEU A 55 -5.06 2.29 -3.79
CA LEU A 55 -4.35 1.12 -3.31
C LEU A 55 -4.07 0.22 -4.51
N ILE A 56 -2.79 -0.01 -4.82
CA ILE A 56 -2.36 -0.81 -5.95
C ILE A 56 -1.56 -2.00 -5.44
N PHE A 57 -1.88 -3.20 -5.92
CA PHE A 57 -1.07 -4.38 -5.70
C PHE A 57 -0.50 -4.88 -7.03
N ARG A 58 0.82 -5.02 -7.07
CA ARG A 58 1.56 -5.56 -8.21
C ARG A 58 2.10 -6.92 -7.80
N TYR A 59 1.89 -7.93 -8.62
CA TYR A 59 2.42 -9.28 -8.38
C TYR A 59 2.99 -9.89 -9.65
N ASN A 60 4.06 -10.65 -9.46
CA ASN A 60 4.79 -11.32 -10.52
C ASN A 60 4.29 -12.76 -10.68
N LEU A 61 3.58 -13.07 -11.77
CA LEU A 61 3.11 -14.42 -12.04
C LEU A 61 4.22 -15.39 -12.46
N SER A 62 5.45 -14.91 -12.70
CA SER A 62 6.63 -15.77 -12.93
C SER A 62 7.27 -16.26 -11.64
N ASP A 63 6.85 -15.78 -10.47
CA ASP A 63 7.38 -16.26 -9.20
C ASP A 63 6.83 -17.66 -8.89
N ALA A 64 7.64 -18.69 -9.17
CA ALA A 64 7.27 -20.09 -8.97
C ALA A 64 7.04 -20.46 -7.49
N THR A 65 7.48 -19.64 -6.52
CA THR A 65 7.22 -19.90 -5.10
C THR A 65 5.74 -19.71 -4.75
N PHE A 66 5.11 -18.71 -5.35
CA PHE A 66 3.70 -18.38 -5.15
C PHE A 66 2.81 -18.90 -6.29
N PHE A 67 3.33 -18.92 -7.52
CA PHE A 67 2.61 -19.26 -8.74
C PHE A 67 3.27 -20.39 -9.55
N PRO A 68 3.48 -21.59 -8.98
CA PRO A 68 4.19 -22.69 -9.66
C PRO A 68 3.53 -23.17 -10.95
N ASN A 69 2.21 -22.97 -11.08
CA ASN A 69 1.41 -23.41 -12.23
C ASN A 69 1.06 -22.26 -13.19
N SER A 70 1.63 -21.08 -12.98
CA SER A 70 1.35 -19.95 -13.85
C SER A 70 2.09 -20.12 -15.18
N THR A 71 1.34 -20.02 -16.27
CA THR A 71 1.87 -20.02 -17.65
C THR A 71 1.91 -18.62 -18.26
N ALA A 72 1.31 -17.63 -17.58
CA ALA A 72 1.16 -16.28 -18.12
C ALA A 72 2.48 -15.50 -18.12
N GLY A 73 3.44 -15.83 -17.25
CA GLY A 73 4.75 -15.15 -17.15
C GLY A 73 4.71 -13.65 -16.80
N ASP A 74 3.52 -13.05 -16.79
CA ASP A 74 3.33 -11.61 -16.79
C ASP A 74 3.27 -10.99 -15.39
N MET A 75 3.61 -9.72 -15.32
CA MET A 75 3.31 -8.90 -14.17
C MET A 75 1.85 -8.46 -14.21
N LYS A 76 1.15 -8.61 -13.08
CA LYS A 76 -0.23 -8.14 -12.93
C LYS A 76 -0.28 -6.99 -11.94
N THR A 77 -1.11 -6.02 -12.28
CA THR A 77 -1.39 -4.85 -11.45
C THR A 77 -2.89 -4.77 -11.26
N VAL A 78 -3.32 -4.62 -10.01
CA VAL A 78 -4.71 -4.36 -9.65
C VAL A 78 -4.75 -3.12 -8.78
N SER A 79 -5.75 -2.26 -8.99
CA SER A 79 -5.93 -1.06 -8.18
C SER A 79 -7.36 -0.93 -7.67
N HIS A 80 -7.51 -0.21 -6.56
CA HIS A 80 -8.79 0.07 -5.96
C HIS A 80 -8.73 1.38 -5.18
N LYS A 81 -9.82 2.16 -5.19
CA LYS A 81 -9.95 3.33 -4.32
C LYS A 81 -10.04 2.88 -2.87
N SER A 82 -9.19 3.42 -2.00
CA SER A 82 -9.19 3.01 -0.60
C SER A 82 -10.19 3.81 0.23
N ILE A 83 -10.57 3.24 1.36
CA ILE A 83 -11.40 3.86 2.41
C ILE A 83 -10.56 4.22 3.65
N ILE A 84 -9.25 4.37 3.46
CA ILE A 84 -8.30 4.78 4.50
C ILE A 84 -8.13 6.29 4.38
N GLN A 85 -8.56 7.01 5.41
CA GLN A 85 -8.46 8.46 5.52
C GLN A 85 -8.30 8.87 6.99
N ALA A 86 -7.70 10.03 7.24
CA ALA A 86 -7.63 10.66 8.55
C ALA A 86 -7.42 12.17 8.41
N ASP A 87 -7.60 12.89 9.51
CA ASP A 87 -7.39 14.33 9.56
C ASP A 87 -5.89 14.64 9.48
N MET A 88 -5.54 15.76 8.85
CA MET A 88 -4.15 16.22 8.74
C MET A 88 -3.49 16.37 10.11
N GLY A 89 -2.27 15.87 10.25
CA GLY A 89 -1.54 15.87 11.52
C GLY A 89 -2.08 14.88 12.56
N THR A 90 -2.79 13.84 12.13
CA THR A 90 -3.22 12.73 12.97
C THR A 90 -2.83 11.40 12.35
N LYS A 91 -2.74 10.34 13.16
CA LYS A 91 -2.50 8.98 12.64
C LYS A 91 -3.80 8.20 12.44
N TYR A 92 -3.92 7.57 11.28
CA TYR A 92 -4.89 6.51 11.07
C TYR A 92 -4.44 5.23 11.80
N ARG A 93 -5.37 4.60 12.54
CA ARG A 93 -5.13 3.31 13.22
C ARG A 93 -6.19 2.28 12.82
N CYS A 94 -5.74 1.16 12.30
CA CYS A 94 -6.55 -0.01 11.95
C CYS A 94 -6.20 -1.15 12.91
N ILE A 95 -6.89 -1.21 14.05
CA ILE A 95 -6.66 -2.26 15.05
C ILE A 95 -7.28 -3.58 14.57
N ASN A 96 -8.54 -3.53 14.16
CA ASN A 96 -9.26 -4.69 13.62
C ASN A 96 -8.92 -4.90 12.15
N SER A 97 -8.99 -6.15 11.71
CA SER A 97 -8.76 -6.52 10.30
C SER A 97 -9.78 -5.84 9.40
N LYS A 98 -9.29 -5.10 8.40
CA LYS A 98 -10.09 -4.41 7.38
C LYS A 98 -9.78 -5.01 6.01
N HIS A 99 -10.81 -5.51 5.36
CA HIS A 99 -10.70 -6.15 4.05
C HIS A 99 -11.04 -5.16 2.94
N ILE A 100 -10.15 -5.08 1.94
CA ILE A 100 -10.38 -4.32 0.71
C ILE A 100 -10.40 -5.31 -0.44
N ASN A 101 -11.60 -5.52 -0.98
CA ASN A 101 -11.82 -6.44 -2.09
C ASN A 101 -11.56 -5.73 -3.41
N MET A 102 -10.52 -6.16 -4.11
CA MET A 102 -10.21 -5.73 -5.47
C MET A 102 -10.66 -6.82 -6.45
N LYS A 103 -10.54 -6.56 -7.76
CA LYS A 103 -11.04 -7.46 -8.81
C LYS A 103 -10.70 -8.94 -8.59
N ASN A 104 -9.41 -9.26 -8.43
CA ASN A 104 -8.92 -10.63 -8.26
C ASN A 104 -8.01 -10.79 -7.02
N VAL A 105 -7.98 -9.81 -6.13
CA VAL A 105 -7.08 -9.75 -4.97
C VAL A 105 -7.84 -9.16 -3.79
N ASN A 106 -7.74 -9.79 -2.63
CA ASN A 106 -8.27 -9.25 -1.39
C ASN A 106 -7.09 -8.83 -0.50
N VAL A 107 -7.04 -7.56 -0.14
CA VAL A 107 -6.00 -7.02 0.77
C VAL A 107 -6.60 -6.89 2.16
N THR A 108 -5.87 -7.36 3.17
CA THR A 108 -6.27 -7.25 4.58
C THR A 108 -5.27 -6.39 5.32
N PHE A 109 -5.73 -5.26 5.86
CA PHE A 109 -4.96 -4.43 6.78
C PHE A 109 -5.30 -4.84 8.21
N SER A 110 -4.31 -5.19 9.01
CA SER A 110 -4.49 -5.56 10.42
C SER A 110 -3.35 -4.99 11.25
N ASN A 111 -3.68 -4.39 12.39
CA ASN A 111 -2.73 -3.69 13.27
C ASN A 111 -1.84 -2.67 12.54
N VAL A 112 -2.47 -1.81 11.74
CA VAL A 112 -1.76 -0.80 10.91
C VAL A 112 -1.87 0.57 11.54
N THR A 113 -0.74 1.28 11.61
CA THR A 113 -0.69 2.72 11.91
C THR A 113 -0.10 3.42 10.70
N LEU A 114 -0.77 4.47 10.22
CA LEU A 114 -0.38 5.17 9.00
C LEU A 114 -0.61 6.67 9.14
N GLU A 115 0.36 7.45 8.71
CA GLU A 115 0.26 8.91 8.60
C GLU A 115 1.05 9.37 7.37
N ALA A 116 0.44 10.26 6.60
CA ALA A 116 1.05 10.90 5.45
C ALA A 116 1.29 12.39 5.76
N TYR A 117 2.08 13.07 4.93
CA TYR A 117 2.35 14.50 5.07
C TYR A 117 3.02 14.90 6.40
N LEU A 118 3.90 14.03 6.90
CA LEU A 118 4.68 14.26 8.12
C LEU A 118 5.58 15.49 7.99
N THR A 119 5.46 16.44 8.92
CA THR A 119 6.27 17.65 8.96
C THR A 119 7.61 17.45 9.70
N ASN A 120 7.60 16.62 10.76
CA ASN A 120 8.75 16.41 11.65
C ASN A 120 9.31 14.98 11.60
N GLY A 121 8.94 14.20 10.57
CA GLY A 121 9.38 12.81 10.41
C GLY A 121 8.95 11.85 11.53
N THR A 122 8.07 12.28 12.44
CA THR A 122 7.58 11.53 13.59
C THR A 122 6.07 11.45 13.54
N LEU A 123 5.52 10.26 13.79
CA LEU A 123 4.08 10.05 13.82
C LEU A 123 3.43 10.87 14.94
N SER A 124 2.26 11.41 14.65
CA SER A 124 1.49 12.22 15.58
C SER A 124 1.04 11.41 16.80
N VAL A 125 1.06 12.08 17.95
CA VAL A 125 0.57 11.54 19.21
C VAL A 125 -0.89 11.97 19.33
N ASN A 126 -1.81 11.10 18.89
CA ASN A 126 -3.24 11.25 19.19
C ASN A 126 -3.46 11.25 20.71
#